data_AF-A0A949SSQ1-F1
#
_entry.id   AF-A0A949SSQ1-F1
#
_cell.length_a   1.000
_cell.length_b   1.000
_cell.length_c   1.000
_cell.angle_alpha   90.00
_cell.angle_beta   90.00
_cell.angle_gamma   90.00
#
_symmetry.space_group_name_H-M   'P 1'
#
loop_
_entity.id
_entity.type
_entity.pdbx_description
1 polymer ?
#
loop_
_entity_poly.entity_id
_entity_poly.type
_entity_poly.pdbx_seq_one_letter_code
_entity_poly.pdbx_strand_id
1 'polypeptide(L)'
;MKPRRDDPSAPPRRPPKWVSPWSLDDDWKDEEVDLEPRDIRPHEEAEAGSASPPSAGARPATAPVKARPVIFAEISSRARPDDPAARPSAKTAPAPLREDILPTQDEAPLETDEPAPASAVQPAPASEPRTSFEPWPQPPFTKPAHRQLHPPKVETTHLFSGVLGRLLTVLMGLSGILLFGWIYLADVAPDSDHDLRLGQPVDITPAIGAPDRLTTFLNAVISVERDDLRSKSPWKWDAQVLRQVVQANGAAIDGLRDLLADYDWHPGHSAWNQADLGGHAAWPHVITLLEAKAALLTQTDETAALAAVVDMARLARHLHELRSWPSFIHRSQELHQASLQTAAMLLRSTRLDSGRLGEFQRSFAGLEPGDESLRRALGAFYLHEKKRLLGERSGEPLDAMPGGVLKAMPARLFFKTRETLGLFASGFRELRDNVTLVSSHPSAGQSRLRLIGHAPLQGLRPNGAGESYFAGRWRFYHDLPERQHLAQAGHRLVVTLCAIRRFAADHQRPPSGLAELRAAYLAGEPVDPFSGRPLEYDPLNDVLFSAGTNLLPEGGHITQPPLSDPDEPTLELGLKSLTPGQAR
;
A
#
# COMPACT_ATOMS: atom_id res chain seq x y z
N MET A 1 -43.40 22.58 18.88
CA MET A 1 -42.96 22.81 17.48
C MET A 1 -43.87 21.99 16.57
N LYS A 2 -44.58 22.61 15.62
CA LYS A 2 -45.43 21.90 14.64
C LYS A 2 -44.54 21.32 13.53
N PRO A 3 -44.84 20.13 12.99
CA PRO A 3 -44.07 19.54 11.90
C PRO A 3 -44.18 20.41 10.64
N ARG A 4 -43.03 20.62 10.00
CA ARG A 4 -42.84 21.45 8.80
C ARG A 4 -43.49 20.73 7.60
N ARG A 5 -44.29 21.46 6.84
CA ARG A 5 -44.96 21.03 5.60
C ARG A 5 -43.95 20.46 4.60
N ASP A 6 -44.29 19.32 4.04
CA ASP A 6 -43.57 18.66 2.95
C ASP A 6 -43.37 19.62 1.77
N ASP A 7 -42.14 19.66 1.26
CA ASP A 7 -41.74 20.44 0.09
C ASP A 7 -42.26 19.74 -1.18
N PRO A 8 -43.22 20.34 -1.92
CA PRO A 8 -43.81 19.72 -3.11
C PRO A 8 -42.84 19.67 -4.30
N SER A 9 -41.62 20.21 -4.16
CA SER A 9 -40.58 20.19 -5.20
C SER A 9 -39.70 18.93 -5.17
N ALA A 10 -39.76 18.13 -4.11
CA ALA A 10 -38.88 16.97 -3.96
C ALA A 10 -39.25 15.88 -4.99
N PRO A 11 -38.30 15.38 -5.79
CA PRO A 11 -38.58 14.32 -6.76
C PRO A 11 -39.15 13.09 -6.04
N PRO A 12 -40.17 12.41 -6.62
CA PRO A 12 -40.79 11.26 -5.98
C PRO A 12 -39.75 10.18 -5.71
N ARG A 13 -39.66 9.75 -4.45
CA ARG A 13 -38.83 8.61 -4.06
C ARG A 13 -39.31 7.37 -4.83
N ARG A 14 -38.59 7.04 -5.92
CA ARG A 14 -38.12 5.67 -6.21
C ARG A 14 -38.67 4.59 -5.27
N PRO A 15 -39.83 3.90 -5.46
CA PRO A 15 -40.10 2.73 -4.63
C PRO A 15 -38.92 1.75 -4.74
N PRO A 16 -38.47 1.14 -3.62
CA PRO A 16 -37.37 0.20 -3.66
C PRO A 16 -37.71 -0.94 -4.61
N LYS A 17 -36.86 -1.16 -5.62
CA LYS A 17 -36.94 -2.32 -6.52
C LYS A 17 -36.95 -3.57 -5.64
N TRP A 18 -38.03 -4.35 -5.70
CA TRP A 18 -38.10 -5.63 -4.99
C TRP A 18 -37.08 -6.58 -5.64
N VAL A 19 -36.06 -6.97 -4.88
CA VAL A 19 -35.04 -7.94 -5.31
C VAL A 19 -35.39 -9.27 -4.69
N SER A 20 -35.44 -10.32 -5.51
CA SER A 20 -35.75 -11.67 -5.02
C SER A 20 -34.67 -12.10 -4.01
N PRO A 21 -35.04 -12.62 -2.83
CA PRO A 21 -34.08 -13.22 -1.89
C PRO A 21 -33.37 -14.46 -2.46
N TRP A 22 -33.80 -14.94 -3.63
CA TRP A 22 -33.29 -16.13 -4.31
C TRP A 22 -32.50 -15.84 -5.60
N SER A 23 -32.36 -14.58 -6.05
CA SER A 23 -31.57 -14.31 -7.26
C SER A 23 -30.09 -14.52 -6.98
N LEU A 24 -29.45 -15.46 -7.67
CA LEU A 24 -28.05 -15.80 -7.49
C LEU A 24 -27.11 -14.91 -8.32
N ASP A 25 -27.55 -14.42 -9.49
CA ASP A 25 -26.62 -13.92 -10.52
C ASP A 25 -26.89 -12.49 -11.08
N ASP A 26 -28.08 -11.90 -10.89
CA ASP A 26 -28.50 -10.80 -11.78
C ASP A 26 -28.20 -9.35 -11.34
N ASP A 27 -27.91 -9.07 -10.07
CA ASP A 27 -27.63 -7.69 -9.59
C ASP A 27 -26.17 -7.54 -9.06
N TRP A 28 -25.29 -8.52 -9.28
CA TRP A 28 -23.91 -8.54 -8.73
C TRP A 28 -22.81 -8.42 -9.78
N LYS A 29 -23.14 -8.53 -11.07
CA LYS A 29 -22.22 -8.06 -12.11
C LYS A 29 -22.08 -6.58 -11.85
N ASP A 30 -20.92 -6.23 -11.31
CA ASP A 30 -20.45 -4.89 -11.05
C ASP A 30 -21.41 -3.86 -11.64
N GLU A 31 -22.29 -3.27 -10.81
CA GLU A 31 -22.34 -1.81 -10.84
C GLU A 31 -20.93 -1.36 -10.41
N GLU A 32 -19.93 -1.64 -11.25
CA GLU A 32 -18.95 -0.66 -11.69
C GLU A 32 -19.88 0.48 -12.00
N VAL A 33 -20.03 1.35 -11.01
CA VAL A 33 -20.71 2.60 -11.22
C VAL A 33 -19.92 3.15 -12.38
N ASP A 34 -20.50 3.10 -13.58
CA ASP A 34 -20.12 3.95 -14.70
C ASP A 34 -20.27 5.35 -14.12
N LEU A 35 -19.23 5.77 -13.39
CA LEU A 35 -18.97 7.13 -12.98
C LEU A 35 -18.55 7.81 -14.28
N GLU A 36 -19.47 7.89 -15.24
CA GLU A 36 -19.38 8.96 -16.20
C GLU A 36 -19.19 10.23 -15.36
N PRO A 37 -18.15 11.04 -15.67
CA PRO A 37 -17.84 12.22 -14.90
C PRO A 37 -19.10 13.08 -14.87
N ARG A 38 -19.77 13.11 -13.71
CA ARG A 38 -20.86 14.05 -13.50
C ARG A 38 -20.23 15.42 -13.68
N ASP A 39 -20.69 16.15 -14.69
CA ASP A 39 -20.46 17.59 -14.82
C ASP A 39 -20.86 18.23 -13.49
N ILE A 40 -19.87 18.48 -12.63
CA ILE A 40 -20.01 19.30 -11.44
C ILE A 40 -20.15 20.72 -11.97
N ARG A 41 -21.39 21.10 -12.32
CA ARG A 41 -21.70 22.52 -12.51
C ARG A 41 -21.43 23.21 -11.17
N PRO A 42 -20.62 24.27 -11.13
CA PRO A 42 -20.42 25.03 -9.91
C PRO A 42 -21.79 25.54 -9.43
N HIS A 43 -22.05 25.35 -8.14
CA HIS A 43 -23.19 25.94 -7.46
C HIS A 43 -23.04 27.47 -7.54
N GLU A 44 -23.91 28.14 -8.31
CA GLU A 44 -24.08 29.58 -8.19
C GLU A 44 -24.61 29.89 -6.79
N GLU A 45 -23.80 30.62 -6.01
CA GLU A 45 -24.22 31.22 -4.76
C GLU A 45 -25.37 32.19 -5.02
N ALA A 46 -26.46 32.00 -4.31
CA ALA A 46 -27.60 32.89 -4.32
C ALA A 46 -27.25 34.21 -3.62
N GLU A 47 -26.96 35.26 -4.39
CA GLU A 47 -26.97 36.64 -3.88
C GLU A 47 -28.40 37.12 -3.64
N ALA A 48 -28.71 37.41 -2.38
CA ALA A 48 -29.87 38.20 -1.99
C ALA A 48 -29.56 39.70 -2.20
N GLY A 49 -30.44 40.39 -2.93
CA GLY A 49 -30.13 41.66 -3.56
C GLY A 49 -30.31 42.94 -2.74
N SER A 50 -30.02 44.07 -3.39
CA SER A 50 -30.84 45.29 -3.39
C SER A 50 -30.15 46.45 -4.13
N ALA A 51 -30.96 47.13 -4.98
CA ALA A 51 -30.86 48.51 -5.46
C ALA A 51 -30.01 48.83 -6.72
N SER A 52 -30.72 49.00 -7.85
CA SER A 52 -30.40 49.97 -8.95
C SER A 52 -30.84 51.39 -8.53
N PRO A 53 -30.55 52.53 -9.24
CA PRO A 53 -30.19 52.72 -10.67
C PRO A 53 -29.18 53.90 -10.94
N PRO A 54 -29.14 54.65 -12.08
CA PRO A 54 -29.39 54.34 -13.50
C PRO A 54 -28.21 54.68 -14.48
N SER A 55 -28.23 54.01 -15.64
CA SER A 55 -27.93 54.48 -17.02
C SER A 55 -26.88 55.59 -17.29
N ALA A 56 -25.82 55.26 -18.05
CA ALA A 56 -25.55 55.78 -19.41
C ALA A 56 -24.09 55.46 -19.85
N GLY A 57 -23.89 55.06 -21.11
CA GLY A 57 -22.57 55.12 -21.75
C GLY A 57 -22.29 54.02 -22.77
N ALA A 58 -22.28 54.38 -24.04
CA ALA A 58 -22.07 53.49 -25.17
C ALA A 58 -20.58 53.39 -25.61
N ARG A 59 -20.23 52.22 -26.19
CA ARG A 59 -19.12 51.90 -27.15
C ARG A 59 -17.67 51.82 -26.62
N PRO A 60 -16.72 51.17 -27.36
CA PRO A 60 -16.84 50.24 -28.49
C PRO A 60 -16.05 48.91 -28.32
N ALA A 61 -16.25 48.01 -29.28
CA ALA A 61 -15.54 46.74 -29.45
C ALA A 61 -14.02 46.91 -29.70
N THR A 62 -13.22 46.10 -29.01
CA THR A 62 -11.79 45.91 -29.27
C THR A 62 -11.52 44.57 -29.95
N ALA A 63 -10.78 44.63 -31.04
CA ALA A 63 -10.28 43.55 -31.88
C ALA A 63 -9.23 42.66 -31.16
N PRO A 64 -8.91 41.47 -31.70
CA PRO A 64 -8.09 40.48 -30.98
C PRO A 64 -6.60 40.84 -31.01
N VAL A 65 -5.95 40.72 -29.85
CA VAL A 65 -4.50 40.88 -29.68
C VAL A 65 -3.78 39.64 -30.22
N LYS A 66 -2.91 39.86 -31.21
CA LYS A 66 -1.93 38.89 -31.70
C LYS A 66 -0.99 38.46 -30.56
N ALA A 67 -0.99 37.17 -30.24
CA ALA A 67 0.02 36.57 -29.37
C ALA A 67 1.40 36.64 -30.04
N ARG A 68 2.37 37.20 -29.31
CA ARG A 68 3.78 37.30 -29.67
C ARG A 68 4.51 36.16 -28.95
N PRO A 69 5.44 35.43 -29.59
CA PRO A 69 6.12 34.30 -28.96
C PRO A 69 7.04 34.79 -27.84
N VAL A 70 6.88 34.22 -26.65
CA VAL A 70 7.79 34.43 -25.51
C VAL A 70 9.03 33.58 -25.74
N ILE A 71 10.16 34.26 -25.95
CA ILE A 71 11.49 33.68 -25.98
C ILE A 71 11.91 33.45 -24.52
N PHE A 72 12.14 32.19 -24.15
CA PHE A 72 12.78 31.84 -22.87
C PHE A 72 14.24 32.24 -22.93
N ALA A 73 14.63 33.23 -22.13
CA ALA A 73 16.02 33.57 -21.85
C ALA A 73 16.28 33.39 -20.35
N GLU A 74 17.36 32.64 -20.10
CA GLU A 74 18.16 32.49 -18.89
C GLU A 74 17.84 33.42 -17.71
N ILE A 75 17.57 32.82 -16.55
CA ILE A 75 17.84 33.46 -15.26
C ILE A 75 18.76 32.53 -14.48
N SER A 76 20.05 32.74 -14.70
CA SER A 76 21.11 32.33 -13.78
C SER A 76 21.34 33.46 -12.76
N SER A 77 21.53 33.06 -11.51
CA SER A 77 22.26 33.75 -10.43
C SER A 77 22.01 35.25 -10.20
N ARG A 78 21.40 35.59 -9.06
CA ARG A 78 21.67 36.88 -8.41
C ARG A 78 21.74 36.74 -6.90
N ALA A 79 22.96 36.46 -6.42
CA ALA A 79 23.40 36.83 -5.09
C ALA A 79 23.29 38.36 -4.92
N ARG A 80 22.83 38.82 -3.75
CA ARG A 80 22.89 40.23 -3.36
C ARG A 80 23.86 40.39 -2.18
N PRO A 81 24.66 41.48 -2.17
CA PRO A 81 25.73 41.69 -1.22
C PRO A 81 25.24 42.38 0.07
N ASP A 82 26.14 42.34 1.04
CA ASP A 82 26.12 42.87 2.39
C ASP A 82 25.57 44.30 2.56
N ASP A 83 25.00 44.56 3.75
CA ASP A 83 25.23 45.82 4.47
C ASP A 83 25.21 45.57 6.01
N PRO A 84 26.03 46.28 6.80
CA PRO A 84 26.40 45.88 8.16
C PRO A 84 25.67 46.64 9.27
N ALA A 85 25.87 46.13 10.49
CA ALA A 85 25.78 46.77 11.81
C ALA A 85 24.40 46.83 12.52
N ALA A 86 24.27 45.98 13.54
CA ALA A 86 23.83 46.39 14.89
C ALA A 86 24.15 45.29 15.92
N ARG A 87 25.09 45.56 16.85
CA ARG A 87 25.22 44.82 18.12
C ARG A 87 24.00 45.13 19.00
N PRO A 88 23.57 44.19 19.87
CA PRO A 88 23.83 44.46 21.28
C PRO A 88 24.16 43.24 22.16
N SER A 89 24.95 43.56 23.18
CA SER A 89 25.01 43.03 24.56
C SER A 89 24.92 41.53 24.86
N ALA A 90 26.05 41.04 25.36
CA ALA A 90 26.21 39.85 26.18
C ALA A 90 25.28 39.83 27.41
N LYS A 91 24.66 38.68 27.66
CA LYS A 91 24.15 38.27 28.98
C LYS A 91 24.67 36.87 29.30
N THR A 92 25.65 36.87 30.20
CA THR A 92 25.92 35.95 31.32
C THR A 92 25.25 34.57 31.27
N ALA A 93 26.06 33.53 31.06
CA ALA A 93 25.74 32.15 31.38
C ALA A 93 25.84 31.89 32.89
N PRO A 94 24.92 31.10 33.51
CA PRO A 94 25.12 30.61 34.87
C PRO A 94 25.94 29.31 34.89
N ALA A 95 26.81 29.23 35.90
CA ALA A 95 27.72 28.14 36.21
C ALA A 95 27.01 26.82 36.61
N PRO A 96 27.67 25.66 36.47
CA PRO A 96 27.12 24.37 36.87
C PRO A 96 27.23 24.16 38.39
N LEU A 97 26.13 23.65 38.97
CA LEU A 97 26.08 23.17 40.35
C LEU A 97 26.75 21.79 40.46
N ARG A 98 27.55 21.70 41.51
CA ARG A 98 28.39 20.61 41.98
C ARG A 98 27.62 19.90 43.08
N GLU A 99 27.47 18.58 43.00
CA GLU A 99 27.05 17.74 44.11
C GLU A 99 27.95 16.50 44.21
N ASP A 100 28.03 15.99 45.43
CA ASP A 100 29.18 15.37 46.05
C ASP A 100 29.18 13.83 45.99
N ILE A 101 30.35 13.29 45.65
CA ILE A 101 31.16 12.32 46.42
C ILE A 101 30.45 11.20 47.24
N LEU A 102 30.63 9.95 46.72
CA LEU A 102 30.93 8.63 47.37
C LEU A 102 29.87 7.87 48.22
N PRO A 103 29.99 6.53 48.42
CA PRO A 103 31.19 5.69 48.25
C PRO A 103 31.08 4.34 47.50
N THR A 104 32.23 4.00 46.92
CA THR A 104 32.94 2.71 46.83
C THR A 104 32.27 1.45 47.40
N GLN A 105 32.14 0.41 46.57
CA GLN A 105 32.22 -0.99 46.99
C GLN A 105 33.02 -1.84 45.98
N ASP A 106 34.16 -2.29 46.47
CA ASP A 106 34.84 -3.59 46.31
C ASP A 106 34.87 -4.32 44.96
N GLU A 107 36.11 -4.44 44.48
CA GLU A 107 36.61 -5.46 43.57
C GLU A 107 36.46 -6.88 44.17
N ALA A 108 36.04 -7.83 43.34
CA ALA A 108 36.56 -9.19 43.39
C ALA A 108 36.56 -9.80 41.96
N PRO A 109 37.65 -10.46 41.54
CA PRO A 109 37.81 -11.03 40.21
C PRO A 109 37.40 -12.50 40.18
N LEU A 110 36.93 -13.02 39.04
CA LEU A 110 37.44 -14.25 38.40
C LEU A 110 36.61 -14.68 37.17
N GLU A 111 37.31 -15.45 36.32
CA GLU A 111 36.80 -16.41 35.34
C GLU A 111 36.36 -15.89 33.95
N THR A 112 37.38 -15.59 33.15
CA THR A 112 37.41 -15.90 31.71
C THR A 112 37.34 -17.42 31.51
N ASP A 113 36.18 -17.91 31.09
CA ASP A 113 36.05 -19.21 30.44
C ASP A 113 36.25 -19.06 28.92
N GLU A 114 37.32 -19.67 28.46
CA GLU A 114 37.73 -19.83 27.07
C GLU A 114 36.94 -21.02 26.47
N PRO A 115 36.09 -20.83 25.43
CA PRO A 115 35.45 -21.97 24.79
C PRO A 115 36.44 -22.64 23.81
N ALA A 116 36.77 -23.90 24.13
CA ALA A 116 37.52 -24.83 23.31
C ALA A 116 36.92 -25.04 21.90
N PRO A 117 37.74 -25.43 20.90
CA PRO A 117 37.31 -25.51 19.50
C PRO A 117 36.32 -26.65 19.24
N ALA A 118 35.24 -26.31 18.52
CA ALA A 118 34.25 -27.25 18.04
C ALA A 118 34.92 -28.31 17.15
N SER A 119 34.83 -29.57 17.59
CA SER A 119 35.22 -30.74 16.80
C SER A 119 34.32 -30.89 15.58
N ALA A 120 34.96 -31.14 14.44
CA ALA A 120 34.32 -31.50 13.18
C ALA A 120 33.50 -32.79 13.36
N VAL A 121 32.18 -32.67 13.33
CA VAL A 121 31.26 -33.80 13.21
C VAL A 121 31.11 -34.13 11.73
N GLN A 122 31.63 -35.29 11.33
CA GLN A 122 31.37 -35.89 10.02
C GLN A 122 29.88 -36.21 9.87
N PRO A 123 29.23 -35.89 8.74
CA PRO A 123 27.87 -36.34 8.48
C PRO A 123 27.85 -37.84 8.19
N ALA A 124 27.11 -38.58 9.04
CA ALA A 124 26.75 -39.97 8.80
C ALA A 124 25.81 -40.09 7.58
N PRO A 125 25.87 -41.20 6.82
CA PRO A 125 25.08 -41.35 5.60
C PRO A 125 23.59 -41.51 5.88
N ALA A 126 22.78 -40.82 5.06
CA ALA A 126 21.33 -40.86 5.05
C ALA A 126 20.82 -42.31 4.93
N SER A 127 20.12 -42.77 5.96
CA SER A 127 19.36 -44.01 5.95
C SER A 127 17.94 -43.69 5.50
N GLU A 128 17.53 -44.27 4.38
CA GLU A 128 16.15 -44.22 3.87
C GLU A 128 15.17 -44.86 4.87
N PRO A 129 14.01 -44.25 5.17
CA PRO A 129 12.94 -44.94 5.85
C PRO A 129 12.15 -45.79 4.85
N ARG A 130 12.56 -47.05 4.66
CA ARG A 130 11.67 -48.11 4.15
C ARG A 130 10.63 -48.43 5.22
N THR A 131 9.43 -47.89 5.08
CA THR A 131 8.23 -48.39 5.77
C THR A 131 7.51 -49.37 4.86
N SER A 132 7.93 -50.63 4.88
CA SER A 132 7.09 -51.74 4.44
C SER A 132 6.03 -51.98 5.50
N PHE A 133 4.77 -51.64 5.19
CA PHE A 133 3.62 -52.04 6.01
C PHE A 133 3.47 -53.57 5.94
N GLU A 134 3.81 -54.22 7.04
CA GLU A 134 3.53 -55.63 7.31
C GLU A 134 2.03 -55.77 7.65
N PRO A 135 1.25 -56.59 6.92
CA PRO A 135 -0.15 -56.80 7.25
C PRO A 135 -0.26 -57.72 8.47
N TRP A 136 -0.91 -57.21 9.52
CA TRP A 136 -1.26 -58.00 10.70
C TRP A 136 -2.06 -59.26 10.30
N PRO A 137 -1.71 -60.45 10.82
CA PRO A 137 -2.48 -61.66 10.57
C PRO A 137 -3.85 -61.56 11.26
N GLN A 138 -4.90 -61.75 10.47
CA GLN A 138 -6.27 -61.82 10.99
C GLN A 138 -6.43 -63.09 11.84
N PRO A 139 -7.04 -63.01 13.03
CA PRO A 139 -7.38 -64.20 13.79
C PRO A 139 -8.46 -65.01 13.08
N PRO A 140 -8.46 -66.36 13.20
CA PRO A 140 -9.46 -67.20 12.57
C PRO A 140 -10.84 -66.93 13.15
N PHE A 141 -11.77 -66.50 12.30
CA PHE A 141 -13.20 -66.46 12.59
C PHE A 141 -13.71 -67.90 12.82
N THR A 142 -13.77 -68.32 14.08
CA THR A 142 -14.57 -69.47 14.48
C THR A 142 -16.04 -69.05 14.50
N LYS A 143 -16.81 -69.62 13.57
CA LYS A 143 -18.28 -69.51 13.58
C LYS A 143 -18.81 -70.12 14.88
N PRO A 144 -19.48 -69.37 15.77
CA PRO A 144 -20.20 -69.99 16.86
C PRO A 144 -21.38 -70.77 16.28
N ALA A 145 -21.48 -72.05 16.65
CA ALA A 145 -22.60 -72.90 16.31
C ALA A 145 -23.90 -72.28 16.85
N HIS A 146 -24.80 -71.91 15.94
CA HIS A 146 -26.15 -71.48 16.26
C HIS A 146 -26.90 -72.65 16.93
N ARG A 147 -27.00 -72.60 18.27
CA ARG A 147 -27.98 -73.39 19.03
C ARG A 147 -29.34 -72.77 18.80
N GLN A 148 -30.17 -73.43 17.98
CA GLN A 148 -31.59 -73.10 17.83
C GLN A 148 -32.31 -73.42 19.14
N LEU A 149 -32.55 -72.39 19.94
CA LEU A 149 -33.56 -72.41 21.00
C LEU A 149 -34.76 -71.64 20.44
N HIS A 150 -35.84 -72.37 20.16
CA HIS A 150 -37.14 -71.79 19.84
C HIS A 150 -37.61 -70.93 21.03
N PRO A 151 -37.78 -69.61 20.87
CA PRO A 151 -38.44 -68.81 21.88
C PRO A 151 -39.95 -69.11 21.85
N PRO A 152 -40.63 -69.09 23.01
CA PRO A 152 -42.09 -69.18 23.04
C PRO A 152 -42.68 -67.97 22.29
N LYS A 153 -43.66 -68.24 21.42
CA LYS A 153 -44.50 -67.23 20.78
C LYS A 153 -45.20 -66.43 21.87
N VAL A 154 -44.68 -65.25 22.16
CA VAL A 154 -45.42 -64.19 22.84
C VAL A 154 -46.06 -63.35 21.74
N GLU A 155 -47.37 -63.45 21.58
CA GLU A 155 -48.18 -62.53 20.78
C GLU A 155 -48.22 -61.18 21.47
N THR A 156 -47.12 -60.43 21.36
CA THR A 156 -47.06 -59.02 21.71
C THR A 156 -47.68 -58.21 20.58
N THR A 157 -48.75 -57.51 20.91
CA THR A 157 -49.42 -56.41 20.21
C THR A 157 -48.51 -55.56 19.29
N HIS A 158 -48.33 -56.01 18.05
CA HIS A 158 -47.46 -55.39 17.03
C HIS A 158 -48.07 -54.17 16.29
N LEU A 159 -49.28 -53.72 16.66
CA LEU A 159 -49.96 -52.64 15.93
C LEU A 159 -49.57 -51.23 16.40
N PHE A 160 -49.04 -51.07 17.62
CA PHE A 160 -48.63 -49.75 18.14
C PHE A 160 -47.16 -49.38 17.85
N SER A 161 -46.29 -50.35 17.55
CA SER A 161 -44.85 -50.09 17.35
C SER A 161 -44.52 -49.47 15.98
N GLY A 162 -45.29 -49.79 14.93
CA GLY A 162 -45.06 -49.26 13.58
C GLY A 162 -45.43 -47.78 13.40
N VAL A 163 -46.49 -47.32 14.07
CA VAL A 163 -46.95 -45.92 13.98
C VAL A 163 -46.02 -45.00 14.76
N LEU A 164 -45.61 -45.40 15.97
CA LEU A 164 -44.69 -44.62 16.80
C LEU A 164 -43.31 -44.46 16.13
N GLY A 165 -42.79 -45.52 15.50
CA GLY A 165 -41.51 -45.47 14.79
C GLY A 165 -41.51 -44.51 13.59
N ARG A 166 -42.61 -44.46 12.81
CA ARG A 166 -42.76 -43.51 11.70
C ARG A 166 -42.87 -42.07 12.19
N LEU A 167 -43.64 -41.83 13.26
CA LEU A 167 -43.75 -40.52 13.88
C LEU A 167 -42.38 -40.02 14.38
N LEU A 168 -41.61 -40.88 15.05
CA LEU A 168 -40.27 -40.54 15.53
C LEU A 168 -39.32 -40.18 14.37
N THR A 169 -39.38 -40.95 13.28
CA THR A 169 -38.56 -40.69 12.08
C THR A 169 -38.91 -39.33 11.45
N VAL A 170 -40.20 -39.00 11.32
CA VAL A 170 -40.65 -37.69 10.81
C VAL A 170 -40.24 -36.56 11.73
N LEU A 171 -40.38 -36.73 13.04
CA LEU A 171 -39.96 -35.72 14.03
C LEU A 171 -38.44 -35.50 14.01
N MET A 172 -37.64 -36.56 13.90
CA MET A 172 -36.19 -36.42 13.74
C MET A 172 -35.82 -35.74 12.42
N GLY A 173 -36.50 -36.08 11.32
CA GLY A 173 -36.31 -35.43 10.03
C GLY A 173 -36.64 -33.93 10.08
N LEU A 174 -37.76 -33.55 10.68
CA LEU A 174 -38.16 -32.16 10.87
C LEU A 174 -37.18 -31.41 11.78
N SER A 175 -36.75 -32.03 12.89
CA SER A 175 -35.74 -31.47 13.79
C SER A 175 -34.41 -31.26 13.07
N GLY A 176 -33.99 -32.21 12.24
CA GLY A 176 -32.81 -32.07 11.38
C GLY A 176 -32.94 -30.88 10.43
N ILE A 177 -34.06 -30.75 9.72
CA ILE A 177 -34.32 -29.62 8.81
C ILE A 177 -34.32 -28.28 9.57
N LEU A 178 -34.93 -28.22 10.75
CA LEU A 178 -34.93 -27.02 11.60
C LEU A 178 -33.53 -26.67 12.09
N LEU A 179 -32.75 -27.66 12.51
CA LEU A 179 -31.37 -27.45 12.93
C LEU A 179 -30.49 -26.97 11.77
N PHE A 180 -30.61 -27.59 10.58
CA PHE A 180 -29.93 -27.12 9.37
C PHE A 180 -30.37 -25.71 9.02
N GLY A 181 -31.67 -25.43 8.96
CA GLY A 181 -32.19 -24.09 8.71
C GLY A 181 -31.65 -23.07 9.71
N TRP A 182 -31.59 -23.42 11.00
CA TRP A 182 -31.02 -22.57 12.04
C TRP A 182 -29.52 -22.33 11.83
N ILE A 183 -28.71 -23.36 11.54
CA ILE A 183 -27.28 -23.21 11.24
C ILE A 183 -27.05 -22.30 10.02
N TYR A 184 -27.91 -22.40 9.00
CA TYR A 184 -27.83 -21.55 7.81
C TYR A 184 -28.26 -20.10 8.09
N LEU A 185 -29.26 -19.90 8.96
CA LEU A 185 -29.77 -18.57 9.31
C LEU A 185 -28.97 -17.87 10.42
N ALA A 186 -28.28 -18.63 11.27
CA ALA A 186 -27.49 -18.09 12.37
C ALA A 186 -26.24 -17.39 11.85
N ASP A 187 -26.22 -16.07 11.95
CA ASP A 187 -25.06 -15.22 11.69
C ASP A 187 -24.30 -15.01 13.01
N VAL A 188 -23.17 -15.71 13.14
CA VAL A 188 -22.35 -15.70 14.36
C VAL A 188 -21.78 -14.31 14.57
N ALA A 189 -21.83 -13.80 15.81
CA ALA A 189 -21.20 -12.52 16.12
C ALA A 189 -19.70 -12.60 15.85
N PRO A 190 -19.10 -11.59 15.17
CA PRO A 190 -17.68 -11.62 14.92
C PRO A 190 -16.94 -11.43 16.25
N ASP A 191 -15.69 -11.89 16.30
CA ASP A 191 -14.78 -11.51 17.38
C ASP A 191 -14.70 -9.99 17.49
N SER A 192 -14.42 -9.51 18.70
CA SER A 192 -14.21 -8.07 18.95
C SER A 192 -13.20 -7.50 17.96
N ASP A 193 -13.56 -6.41 17.27
CA ASP A 193 -12.72 -5.69 16.30
C ASP A 193 -12.14 -4.37 16.85
N HIS A 194 -12.15 -4.20 18.17
CA HIS A 194 -11.67 -2.99 18.84
C HIS A 194 -10.19 -2.67 18.53
N ASP A 195 -9.37 -3.69 18.30
CA ASP A 195 -7.94 -3.58 17.97
C ASP A 195 -7.69 -3.01 16.56
N LEU A 196 -8.66 -3.10 15.66
CA LEU A 196 -8.59 -2.61 14.28
C LEU A 196 -9.13 -1.18 14.11
N ARG A 197 -9.65 -0.58 15.19
CA ARG A 197 -10.15 0.81 15.16
C ARG A 197 -9.01 1.80 15.00
N LEU A 198 -9.31 2.93 14.36
CA LEU A 198 -8.38 4.05 14.31
C LEU A 198 -8.19 4.60 15.73
N GLY A 199 -6.96 4.52 16.25
CA GLY A 199 -6.61 5.07 17.56
C GLY A 199 -6.62 6.61 17.61
N GLN A 200 -6.82 7.27 16.46
CA GLN A 200 -6.85 8.71 16.33
C GLN A 200 -8.21 9.15 15.78
N PRO A 201 -8.84 10.20 16.35
CA PRO A 201 -10.09 10.72 15.82
C PRO A 201 -9.92 11.22 14.38
N VAL A 202 -11.01 11.14 13.60
CA VAL A 202 -11.08 11.71 12.25
C VAL A 202 -10.84 13.21 12.35
N ASP A 203 -10.04 13.74 11.43
CA ASP A 203 -9.80 15.17 11.33
C ASP A 203 -11.10 15.88 10.93
N ILE A 204 -11.54 16.83 11.76
CA ILE A 204 -12.77 17.62 11.58
C ILE A 204 -12.49 19.05 11.09
N THR A 205 -11.28 19.32 10.59
CA THR A 205 -10.93 20.60 9.98
C THR A 205 -11.95 20.94 8.86
N PRO A 206 -12.46 22.17 8.77
CA PRO A 206 -13.66 22.45 7.96
C PRO A 206 -13.45 22.35 6.44
N ALA A 207 -12.23 22.52 5.94
CA ALA A 207 -11.88 22.28 4.54
C ALA A 207 -10.36 22.13 4.41
N ILE A 208 -9.92 21.20 3.56
CA ILE A 208 -8.52 21.08 3.12
C ILE A 208 -8.46 21.26 1.62
N GLY A 209 -7.48 22.01 1.11
CA GLY A 209 -7.34 22.29 -0.33
C GLY A 209 -6.62 21.20 -1.12
N ALA A 210 -5.92 20.28 -0.44
CA ALA A 210 -5.07 19.28 -1.08
C ALA A 210 -5.83 18.34 -2.07
N PRO A 211 -7.05 17.85 -1.79
CA PRO A 211 -7.81 17.05 -2.76
C PRO A 211 -8.13 17.80 -4.06
N ASP A 212 -8.52 19.08 -3.98
CA ASP A 212 -8.86 19.90 -5.14
C ASP A 212 -7.61 20.20 -5.99
N ARG A 213 -6.48 20.45 -5.33
CA ARG A 213 -5.19 20.62 -6.01
C ARG A 213 -4.73 19.33 -6.68
N LEU A 214 -4.85 18.18 -6.02
CA LEU A 214 -4.52 16.89 -6.61
C LEU A 214 -5.42 16.62 -7.83
N THR A 215 -6.71 16.94 -7.74
CA THR A 215 -7.65 16.85 -8.86
C THR A 215 -7.22 17.73 -10.03
N THR A 216 -6.88 18.99 -9.74
CA THR A 216 -6.40 19.96 -10.76
C THR A 216 -5.12 19.47 -11.43
N PHE A 217 -4.17 18.95 -10.64
CA PHE A 217 -2.94 18.34 -11.15
C PHE A 217 -3.25 17.15 -12.07
N LEU A 218 -4.06 16.20 -11.63
CA LEU A 218 -4.39 15.00 -12.39
C LEU A 218 -5.14 15.32 -13.69
N ASN A 219 -6.01 16.32 -13.68
CA ASN A 219 -6.72 16.79 -14.88
C ASN A 219 -5.85 17.57 -15.85
N ALA A 220 -4.75 18.17 -15.39
CA ALA A 220 -3.81 18.90 -16.23
C ALA A 220 -2.83 17.97 -16.99
N VAL A 221 -2.74 16.70 -16.62
CA VAL A 221 -1.83 15.72 -17.23
C VAL A 221 -2.36 15.31 -18.60
N ILE A 222 -1.56 15.57 -19.63
CA ILE A 222 -1.85 15.19 -21.02
C ILE A 222 -1.22 13.82 -21.30
N SER A 223 -2.06 12.86 -21.69
CA SER A 223 -1.62 11.52 -22.06
C SER A 223 -0.73 11.52 -23.30
N VAL A 224 0.30 10.66 -23.31
CA VAL A 224 1.11 10.42 -24.51
C VAL A 224 0.29 9.58 -25.49
N GLU A 225 -0.20 10.18 -26.58
CA GLU A 225 -1.08 9.52 -27.55
C GLU A 225 -0.41 8.35 -28.29
N ARG A 226 0.90 8.39 -28.43
CA ARG A 226 1.69 7.42 -29.19
C ARG A 226 1.89 6.09 -28.44
N ASP A 227 1.24 5.02 -28.91
CA ASP A 227 1.34 3.67 -28.34
C ASP A 227 2.77 3.12 -28.32
N ASP A 228 3.57 3.48 -29.32
CA ASP A 228 4.97 3.06 -29.43
C ASP A 228 5.87 3.67 -28.35
N LEU A 229 5.49 4.84 -27.83
CA LEU A 229 6.18 5.50 -26.73
C LEU A 229 5.67 5.00 -25.38
N ARG A 230 4.36 4.77 -25.24
CA ARG A 230 3.74 4.28 -23.98
C ARG A 230 4.31 2.95 -23.49
N SER A 231 4.72 2.09 -24.40
CA SER A 231 5.33 0.79 -24.07
C SER A 231 6.83 0.86 -23.76
N LYS A 232 7.49 2.00 -24.00
CA LYS A 232 8.93 2.18 -23.81
C LYS A 232 9.20 3.08 -22.63
N SER A 233 10.18 2.71 -21.81
CA SER A 233 10.68 3.60 -20.75
C SER A 233 11.10 4.97 -21.31
N PRO A 234 10.75 6.09 -20.66
CA PRO A 234 11.15 7.43 -21.08
C PRO A 234 12.65 7.62 -21.26
N TRP A 235 13.47 6.85 -20.53
CA TRP A 235 14.92 6.82 -20.67
C TRP A 235 15.42 6.39 -22.06
N LYS A 236 14.57 5.74 -22.87
CA LYS A 236 14.87 5.32 -24.25
C LYS A 236 14.29 6.26 -25.31
N TRP A 237 13.58 7.32 -24.90
CA TRP A 237 13.00 8.29 -25.83
C TRP A 237 14.07 9.26 -26.32
N ASP A 238 13.86 9.82 -27.52
CA ASP A 238 14.75 10.86 -28.03
C ASP A 238 14.55 12.19 -27.28
N ALA A 239 15.60 13.01 -27.26
CA ALA A 239 15.60 14.28 -26.54
C ALA A 239 14.52 15.27 -27.03
N GLN A 240 14.13 15.19 -28.31
CA GLN A 240 13.10 16.07 -28.87
C GLN A 240 11.71 15.68 -28.37
N VAL A 241 11.40 14.37 -28.34
CA VAL A 241 10.16 13.82 -27.78
C VAL A 241 10.07 14.12 -26.28
N LEU A 242 11.15 13.91 -25.52
CA LEU A 242 11.17 14.26 -24.10
C LEU A 242 10.84 15.74 -23.88
N ARG A 243 11.47 16.63 -24.63
CA ARG A 243 11.22 18.08 -24.54
C ARG A 243 9.77 18.42 -24.91
N GLN A 244 9.23 17.83 -25.98
CA GLN A 244 7.85 18.06 -26.41
C GLN A 244 6.85 17.61 -25.35
N VAL A 245 7.02 16.41 -24.77
CA VAL A 245 6.10 15.87 -23.74
C VAL A 245 6.15 16.71 -22.48
N VAL A 246 7.35 17.07 -22.01
CA VAL A 246 7.54 17.92 -20.81
C VAL A 246 6.97 19.32 -21.03
N GLN A 247 7.18 19.93 -22.20
CA GLN A 247 6.62 21.25 -22.52
C GLN A 247 5.09 21.23 -22.62
N ALA A 248 4.51 20.21 -23.26
CA ALA A 248 3.06 20.05 -23.35
C ALA A 248 2.43 19.95 -21.95
N ASN A 249 3.11 19.31 -21.00
CA ASN A 249 2.67 19.10 -19.62
C ASN A 249 3.17 20.18 -18.64
N GLY A 250 3.58 21.36 -19.10
CA GLY A 250 4.10 22.42 -18.22
C GLY A 250 3.15 22.79 -17.07
N ALA A 251 1.85 22.90 -17.35
CA ALA A 251 0.83 23.21 -16.33
C ALA A 251 0.70 22.11 -15.25
N ALA A 252 0.79 20.83 -15.63
CA ALA A 252 0.77 19.73 -14.68
C ALA A 252 2.04 19.73 -13.80
N ILE A 253 3.20 20.06 -14.37
CA ILE A 253 4.45 20.15 -13.61
C ILE A 253 4.42 21.31 -12.60
N ASP A 254 3.88 22.47 -12.98
CA ASP A 254 3.68 23.58 -12.05
C ASP A 254 2.65 23.20 -10.97
N GLY A 255 1.55 22.55 -11.34
CA GLY A 255 0.55 22.04 -10.41
C GLY A 255 1.11 21.03 -9.40
N LEU A 256 2.04 20.16 -9.82
CA LEU A 256 2.74 19.26 -8.90
C LEU A 256 3.59 20.03 -7.90
N ARG A 257 4.32 21.06 -8.34
CA ARG A 257 5.13 21.88 -7.43
C ARG A 257 4.25 22.57 -6.40
N ASP A 258 3.13 23.14 -6.82
CA ASP A 258 2.18 23.82 -5.94
C ASP A 258 1.52 22.83 -4.96
N LEU A 259 1.22 21.61 -5.42
CA LEU A 259 0.69 20.52 -4.59
C LEU A 259 1.70 20.05 -3.53
N LEU A 260 2.99 19.94 -3.87
CA LEU A 260 4.05 19.54 -2.94
C LEU A 260 4.47 20.65 -1.99
N ALA A 261 4.23 21.91 -2.34
CA ALA A 261 4.46 23.06 -1.47
C ALA A 261 3.35 23.23 -0.42
N ASP A 262 2.19 22.60 -0.61
CA ASP A 262 1.06 22.71 0.29
C ASP A 262 1.27 21.91 1.59
N TYR A 263 0.89 22.51 2.72
CA TYR A 263 1.01 21.90 4.04
C TYR A 263 -0.27 21.18 4.49
N ASP A 264 -1.35 21.26 3.71
CA ASP A 264 -2.70 20.80 4.12
C ASP A 264 -3.04 19.36 3.70
N TRP A 265 -2.09 18.42 3.74
CA TRP A 265 -2.32 17.04 3.31
C TRP A 265 -3.21 16.20 4.24
N HIS A 266 -3.40 16.60 5.51
CA HIS A 266 -4.26 15.98 6.54
C HIS A 266 -4.73 14.54 6.22
N PRO A 267 -3.87 13.51 6.44
CA PRO A 267 -4.08 12.20 5.82
C PRO A 267 -5.32 11.42 6.31
N GLY A 268 -5.89 11.82 7.45
CA GLY A 268 -7.12 11.26 8.02
C GLY A 268 -8.39 12.04 7.71
N HIS A 269 -8.33 13.06 6.85
CA HIS A 269 -9.46 13.93 6.57
C HIS A 269 -10.51 13.26 5.67
N SER A 270 -11.79 13.53 5.93
CA SER A 270 -12.92 12.92 5.20
C SER A 270 -12.96 13.29 3.71
N ALA A 271 -12.52 14.49 3.33
CA ALA A 271 -12.47 14.95 1.94
C ALA A 271 -11.70 14.00 1.00
N TRP A 272 -10.63 13.35 1.48
CA TRP A 272 -9.93 12.33 0.69
C TRP A 272 -10.79 11.11 0.36
N ASN A 273 -11.75 10.77 1.22
CA ASN A 273 -12.71 9.70 0.98
C ASN A 273 -13.74 10.10 -0.09
N GLN A 274 -14.11 11.38 -0.13
CA GLN A 274 -15.11 11.91 -1.06
C GLN A 274 -14.55 12.05 -2.48
N ALA A 275 -13.28 12.44 -2.62
CA ALA A 275 -12.67 12.71 -3.92
C ALA A 275 -12.29 11.44 -4.71
N ASP A 276 -11.96 10.33 -4.03
CA ASP A 276 -11.59 9.03 -4.63
C ASP A 276 -10.58 9.11 -5.80
N LEU A 277 -9.54 9.93 -5.62
CA LEU A 277 -8.60 10.24 -6.70
C LEU A 277 -7.61 9.11 -7.00
N GLY A 278 -7.55 8.05 -6.18
CA GLY A 278 -6.63 6.93 -6.43
C GLY A 278 -7.00 6.09 -7.67
N GLY A 279 -8.26 6.14 -8.09
CA GLY A 279 -8.76 5.51 -9.32
C GLY A 279 -8.59 6.35 -10.59
N HIS A 280 -8.05 7.57 -10.50
CA HIS A 280 -7.98 8.49 -11.63
C HIS A 280 -7.16 7.92 -12.80
N ALA A 281 -7.68 8.01 -14.03
CA ALA A 281 -7.06 7.41 -15.21
C ALA A 281 -5.69 8.00 -15.59
N ALA A 282 -5.37 9.19 -15.09
CA ALA A 282 -4.10 9.87 -15.38
C ALA A 282 -2.86 9.30 -14.66
N TRP A 283 -3.01 8.44 -13.64
CA TRP A 283 -1.87 7.96 -12.84
C TRP A 283 -0.72 7.32 -13.65
N PRO A 284 -0.98 6.44 -14.64
CA PRO A 284 0.09 5.91 -15.49
C PRO A 284 0.83 7.02 -16.26
N HIS A 285 0.12 8.05 -16.70
CA HIS A 285 0.68 9.19 -17.41
C HIS A 285 1.48 10.13 -16.50
N VAL A 286 1.06 10.28 -15.24
CA VAL A 286 1.83 11.00 -14.21
C VAL A 286 3.21 10.38 -14.06
N ILE A 287 3.28 9.06 -13.86
CA ILE A 287 4.55 8.34 -13.68
C ILE A 287 5.45 8.57 -14.90
N THR A 288 4.92 8.31 -16.10
CA THR A 288 5.65 8.51 -17.36
C THR A 288 6.15 9.95 -17.53
N LEU A 289 5.32 10.94 -17.18
CA LEU A 289 5.68 12.37 -17.25
C LEU A 289 6.83 12.71 -16.29
N LEU A 290 6.81 12.21 -15.06
CA LEU A 290 7.84 12.49 -14.06
C LEU A 290 9.17 11.83 -14.41
N GLU A 291 9.13 10.60 -14.92
CA GLU A 291 10.31 9.92 -15.47
C GLU A 291 10.87 10.67 -16.69
N ALA A 292 10.02 11.11 -17.62
CA ALA A 292 10.42 11.89 -18.79
C ALA A 292 11.05 13.24 -18.41
N LYS A 293 10.50 13.92 -17.39
CA LYS A 293 11.07 15.15 -16.83
C LYS A 293 12.47 14.88 -16.27
N ALA A 294 12.64 13.84 -15.45
CA ALA A 294 13.93 13.49 -14.88
C ALA A 294 14.95 13.14 -15.97
N ALA A 295 14.58 12.31 -16.95
CA ALA A 295 15.44 11.93 -18.07
C ALA A 295 15.85 13.10 -18.96
N LEU A 296 14.94 14.07 -19.19
CA LEU A 296 15.27 15.31 -19.91
C LEU A 296 16.28 16.14 -19.11
N LEU A 297 16.04 16.30 -17.80
CA LEU A 297 16.90 17.09 -16.91
C LEU A 297 18.29 16.49 -16.78
N THR A 298 18.47 15.16 -16.87
CA THR A 298 19.81 14.53 -16.87
C THR A 298 20.72 15.07 -17.97
N GLN A 299 20.15 15.50 -19.11
CA GLN A 299 20.91 16.02 -20.25
C GLN A 299 21.40 17.45 -20.01
N THR A 300 20.80 18.19 -19.08
CA THR A 300 21.07 19.62 -18.85
C THR A 300 21.61 19.92 -17.47
N ASP A 301 21.03 19.31 -16.42
CA ASP A 301 21.37 19.51 -15.01
C ASP A 301 21.00 18.26 -14.19
N GLU A 302 22.01 17.45 -13.87
CA GLU A 302 21.87 16.24 -13.02
C GLU A 302 21.30 16.56 -11.63
N THR A 303 21.57 17.74 -11.08
CA THR A 303 21.07 18.13 -9.74
C THR A 303 19.57 18.37 -9.78
N ALA A 304 19.09 19.06 -10.84
CA ALA A 304 17.66 19.23 -11.07
C ALA A 304 16.95 17.89 -11.36
N ALA A 305 17.62 16.95 -12.04
CA ALA A 305 17.08 15.62 -12.28
C ALA A 305 16.88 14.83 -10.97
N LEU A 306 17.86 14.87 -10.06
CA LEU A 306 17.73 14.28 -8.72
C LEU A 306 16.67 14.97 -7.87
N ALA A 307 16.52 16.30 -7.98
CA ALA A 307 15.43 17.01 -7.31
C ALA A 307 14.05 16.56 -7.82
N ALA A 308 13.90 16.31 -9.12
CA ALA A 308 12.66 15.77 -9.68
C ALA A 308 12.33 14.35 -9.16
N VAL A 309 13.35 13.52 -8.91
CA VAL A 309 13.19 12.21 -8.24
C VAL A 309 12.68 12.39 -6.80
N VAL A 310 13.23 13.35 -6.06
CA VAL A 310 12.76 13.67 -4.70
C VAL A 310 11.30 14.12 -4.71
N ASP A 311 10.90 14.96 -5.67
CA ASP A 311 9.51 15.40 -5.81
C ASP A 311 8.55 14.22 -6.06
N MET A 312 8.94 13.26 -6.92
CA MET A 312 8.18 12.03 -7.16
C MET A 312 8.06 11.17 -5.90
N ALA A 313 9.16 10.99 -5.16
CA ALA A 313 9.17 10.25 -3.90
C ALA A 313 8.37 10.95 -2.78
N ARG A 314 8.35 12.29 -2.74
CA ARG A 314 7.48 13.06 -1.82
C ARG A 314 6.02 12.86 -2.14
N LEU A 315 5.63 12.93 -3.42
CA LEU A 315 4.25 12.64 -3.81
C LEU A 315 3.85 11.22 -3.39
N ALA A 316 4.71 10.23 -3.66
CA ALA A 316 4.50 8.86 -3.21
C ALA A 316 4.30 8.80 -1.68
N ARG A 317 5.19 9.44 -0.91
CA ARG A 317 5.09 9.49 0.56
C ARG A 317 3.79 10.12 1.05
N HIS A 318 3.34 11.23 0.47
CA HIS A 318 2.08 11.86 0.84
C HIS A 318 0.88 10.94 0.57
N LEU A 319 0.85 10.29 -0.60
CA LEU A 319 -0.19 9.31 -0.92
C LEU A 319 -0.13 8.08 0.00
N HIS A 320 1.07 7.66 0.43
CA HIS A 320 1.27 6.55 1.37
C HIS A 320 0.62 6.79 2.72
N GLU A 321 0.62 8.04 3.17
CA GLU A 321 0.10 8.42 4.47
C GLU A 321 -1.42 8.56 4.47
N LEU A 322 -2.05 8.72 3.29
CA LEU A 322 -3.50 8.82 3.15
C LEU A 322 -4.18 7.53 3.63
N ARG A 323 -5.18 7.71 4.48
CA ARG A 323 -5.93 6.60 5.11
C ARG A 323 -7.28 6.35 4.47
N SER A 324 -7.61 7.05 3.39
CA SER A 324 -8.95 7.05 2.79
C SER A 324 -9.20 5.82 1.92
N TRP A 325 -8.29 5.54 0.99
CA TRP A 325 -8.51 4.53 -0.06
C TRP A 325 -7.31 3.62 -0.28
N PRO A 326 -7.53 2.32 -0.53
CA PRO A 326 -6.46 1.41 -0.93
C PRO A 326 -5.87 1.78 -2.30
N SER A 327 -6.65 2.43 -3.17
CA SER A 327 -6.11 2.92 -4.44
C SER A 327 -4.96 3.90 -4.24
N PHE A 328 -4.99 4.77 -3.22
CA PHE A 328 -3.86 5.66 -2.91
C PHE A 328 -2.59 4.93 -2.48
N ILE A 329 -2.69 3.85 -1.71
CA ILE A 329 -1.51 3.07 -1.31
C ILE A 329 -0.86 2.41 -2.54
N HIS A 330 -1.66 1.91 -3.48
CA HIS A 330 -1.14 1.35 -4.73
C HIS A 330 -0.44 2.43 -5.58
N ARG A 331 -1.04 3.61 -5.72
CA ARG A 331 -0.41 4.73 -6.46
C ARG A 331 0.87 5.23 -5.79
N SER A 332 0.88 5.26 -4.46
CA SER A 332 2.09 5.52 -3.68
C SER A 332 3.20 4.53 -4.03
N GLN A 333 2.91 3.22 -3.98
CA GLN A 333 3.90 2.17 -4.26
C GLN A 333 4.42 2.23 -5.70
N GLU A 334 3.54 2.46 -6.68
CA GLU A 334 3.92 2.62 -8.09
C GLU A 334 4.83 3.84 -8.30
N LEU A 335 4.48 5.00 -7.72
CA LEU A 335 5.30 6.21 -7.80
C LEU A 335 6.63 6.06 -7.06
N HIS A 336 6.63 5.39 -5.90
CA HIS A 336 7.85 5.13 -5.15
C HIS A 336 8.78 4.24 -5.98
N GLN A 337 8.28 3.13 -6.53
CA GLN A 337 9.04 2.26 -7.41
C GLN A 337 9.62 3.03 -8.60
N ALA A 338 8.82 3.83 -9.31
CA ALA A 338 9.30 4.65 -10.42
C ALA A 338 10.38 5.65 -9.98
N SER A 339 10.25 6.24 -8.79
CA SER A 339 11.27 7.13 -8.23
C SER A 339 12.59 6.40 -7.96
N LEU A 340 12.53 5.16 -7.46
CA LEU A 340 13.71 4.32 -7.21
C LEU A 340 14.40 3.91 -8.51
N GLN A 341 13.63 3.51 -9.52
CA GLN A 341 14.14 3.16 -10.84
C GLN A 341 14.81 4.36 -11.52
N THR A 342 14.18 5.53 -11.43
CA THR A 342 14.71 6.79 -11.96
C THR A 342 15.99 7.21 -11.21
N ALA A 343 16.01 7.08 -9.88
CA ALA A 343 17.20 7.35 -9.06
C ALA A 343 18.36 6.43 -9.43
N ALA A 344 18.10 5.12 -9.56
CA ALA A 344 19.09 4.13 -9.94
C ALA A 344 19.72 4.43 -11.30
N MET A 345 18.88 4.78 -12.29
CA MET A 345 19.36 5.18 -13.63
C MET A 345 20.26 6.42 -13.57
N LEU A 346 19.89 7.44 -12.79
CA LEU A 346 20.71 8.65 -12.61
C LEU A 346 22.04 8.36 -11.91
N LEU A 347 22.00 7.62 -10.80
CA LEU A 347 23.16 7.35 -9.96
C LEU A 347 24.20 6.45 -10.65
N ARG A 348 23.76 5.55 -11.55
CA ARG A 348 24.64 4.66 -12.31
C ARG A 348 25.72 5.42 -13.07
N SER A 349 25.40 6.56 -13.67
CA SER A 349 26.31 7.36 -14.50
C SER A 349 26.55 8.78 -13.99
N THR A 350 26.19 9.08 -12.74
CA THR A 350 26.29 10.46 -12.22
C THR A 350 27.72 10.94 -12.14
N ARG A 351 27.91 12.23 -12.44
CA ARG A 351 29.19 12.96 -12.34
C ARG A 351 29.19 13.99 -11.20
N LEU A 352 28.16 13.98 -10.37
CA LEU A 352 28.05 14.88 -9.23
C LEU A 352 29.12 14.59 -8.17
N ASP A 353 29.54 15.65 -7.48
CA ASP A 353 30.45 15.56 -6.35
C ASP A 353 29.76 15.01 -5.10
N SER A 354 30.57 14.60 -4.12
CA SER A 354 30.09 14.00 -2.87
C SER A 354 29.15 14.92 -2.08
N GLY A 355 29.34 16.25 -2.17
CA GLY A 355 28.51 17.24 -1.48
C GLY A 355 27.07 17.25 -1.99
N ARG A 356 26.88 17.41 -3.31
CA ARG A 356 25.55 17.41 -3.96
C ARG A 356 24.84 16.06 -3.80
N LEU A 357 25.56 14.96 -3.95
CA LEU A 357 25.01 13.62 -3.68
C LEU A 357 24.58 13.48 -2.20
N GLY A 358 25.31 14.08 -1.26
CA GLY A 358 24.93 14.10 0.16
C GLY A 358 23.66 14.93 0.46
N GLU A 359 23.40 15.99 -0.29
CA GLU A 359 22.12 16.74 -0.21
C GLU A 359 20.95 15.93 -0.72
N PHE A 360 21.12 15.27 -1.87
CA PHE A 360 20.13 14.34 -2.41
C PHE A 360 19.85 13.20 -1.44
N GLN A 361 20.89 12.51 -0.95
CA GLN A 361 20.76 11.38 -0.03
C GLN A 361 19.98 11.77 1.23
N ARG A 362 20.27 12.92 1.85
CA ARG A 362 19.54 13.40 3.04
C ARG A 362 18.07 13.67 2.75
N SER A 363 17.79 14.29 1.60
CA SER A 363 16.42 14.60 1.18
C SER A 363 15.63 13.34 0.86
N PHE A 364 16.29 12.34 0.27
CA PHE A 364 15.68 11.08 -0.15
C PHE A 364 15.49 10.11 1.02
N ALA A 365 16.46 9.96 1.93
CA ALA A 365 16.41 9.01 3.04
C ALA A 365 15.22 9.24 3.99
N GLY A 366 14.72 10.47 4.11
CA GLY A 366 13.52 10.76 4.91
C GLY A 366 12.20 10.32 4.25
N LEU A 367 12.24 9.79 3.03
CA LEU A 367 11.06 9.42 2.23
C LEU A 367 10.84 7.91 2.17
N GLU A 368 11.55 7.12 3.00
CA GLU A 368 11.34 5.68 3.10
C GLU A 368 9.86 5.39 3.47
N PRO A 369 9.19 4.42 2.80
CA PRO A 369 7.85 4.00 3.18
C PRO A 369 7.83 3.46 4.61
N GLY A 370 6.95 4.01 5.46
CA GLY A 370 6.89 3.64 6.87
C GLY A 370 5.88 2.54 7.18
N ASP A 371 6.30 1.54 7.97
CA ASP A 371 5.45 0.42 8.42
C ASP A 371 4.23 0.88 9.20
N GLU A 372 4.44 1.85 10.09
CA GLU A 372 3.38 2.39 10.93
C GLU A 372 2.31 3.14 10.12
N SER A 373 2.70 3.79 9.01
CA SER A 373 1.75 4.40 8.08
C SER A 373 0.85 3.33 7.44
N LEU A 374 1.45 2.22 6.95
CA LEU A 374 0.68 1.12 6.37
C LEU A 374 -0.20 0.42 7.41
N ARG A 375 0.30 0.17 8.64
CA ARG A 375 -0.51 -0.42 9.72
C ARG A 375 -1.74 0.43 10.06
N ARG A 376 -1.61 1.76 10.06
CA ARG A 376 -2.75 2.68 10.25
C ARG A 376 -3.70 2.66 9.07
N ALA A 377 -3.18 2.65 7.84
CA ALA A 377 -3.98 2.57 6.63
C ALA A 377 -4.81 1.26 6.58
N LEU A 378 -4.20 0.11 6.93
CA LEU A 378 -4.89 -1.18 7.02
C LEU A 378 -6.06 -1.15 8.01
N GLY A 379 -5.93 -0.45 9.14
CA GLY A 379 -7.05 -0.23 10.07
C GLY A 379 -8.19 0.58 9.42
N ALA A 380 -7.85 1.62 8.66
CA ALA A 380 -8.84 2.40 7.93
C ALA A 380 -9.52 1.59 6.81
N PHE A 381 -8.76 0.74 6.10
CA PHE A 381 -9.29 -0.14 5.05
C PHE A 381 -10.23 -1.21 5.61
N TYR A 382 -9.94 -1.74 6.80
CA TYR A 382 -10.89 -2.60 7.51
C TYR A 382 -12.18 -1.84 7.85
N LEU A 383 -12.09 -0.62 8.38
CA LEU A 383 -13.28 0.19 8.65
C LEU A 383 -14.08 0.47 7.38
N HIS A 384 -13.41 0.69 6.26
CA HIS A 384 -14.04 0.83 4.96
C HIS A 384 -14.87 -0.41 4.60
N GLU A 385 -14.29 -1.61 4.65
CA GLU A 385 -15.03 -2.87 4.38
C GLU A 385 -16.16 -3.11 5.39
N LYS A 386 -15.95 -2.79 6.68
CA LYS A 386 -16.98 -2.86 7.72
C LYS A 386 -18.18 -1.98 7.40
N LYS A 387 -17.94 -0.73 7.00
CA LYS A 387 -19.02 0.18 6.59
C LYS A 387 -19.70 -0.29 5.31
N ARG A 388 -18.96 -0.89 4.36
CA ARG A 388 -19.60 -1.45 3.16
C ARG A 388 -20.58 -2.57 3.49
N LEU A 389 -20.20 -3.45 4.41
CA LEU A 389 -21.01 -4.59 4.83
C LEU A 389 -22.22 -4.17 5.69
N LEU A 390 -22.02 -3.27 6.64
CA LEU A 390 -23.03 -2.93 7.66
C LEU A 390 -23.81 -1.63 7.36
N GLY A 391 -23.32 -0.77 6.47
CA GLY A 391 -23.85 0.57 6.26
C GLY A 391 -23.87 1.40 7.55
N GLU A 392 -24.99 2.07 7.81
CA GLU A 392 -25.23 2.86 9.03
C GLU A 392 -25.10 2.04 10.33
N ARG A 393 -25.29 0.71 10.26
CA ARG A 393 -25.18 -0.17 11.44
C ARG A 393 -23.73 -0.41 11.88
N SER A 394 -22.75 0.08 11.12
CA SER A 394 -21.33 0.02 11.49
C SER A 394 -21.02 0.84 12.75
N GLY A 395 -21.83 1.87 13.04
CA GLY A 395 -21.63 2.81 14.15
C GLY A 395 -20.54 3.87 13.87
N GLU A 396 -19.94 3.84 12.69
CA GLU A 396 -18.91 4.78 12.26
C GLU A 396 -19.53 5.92 11.44
N PRO A 397 -18.96 7.15 11.45
CA PRO A 397 -19.50 8.26 10.67
C PRO A 397 -19.51 7.95 9.16
N LEU A 398 -20.64 8.25 8.49
CA LEU A 398 -20.86 7.98 7.06
C LEU A 398 -19.98 8.83 6.15
N ASP A 399 -19.55 9.99 6.64
CA ASP A 399 -18.85 11.05 5.89
C ASP A 399 -17.48 10.62 5.34
N ALA A 400 -16.96 9.48 5.83
CA ALA A 400 -15.73 8.86 5.35
C ALA A 400 -15.98 7.75 4.31
N MET A 401 -17.07 7.84 3.54
CA MET A 401 -17.41 6.92 2.45
C MET A 401 -17.65 7.67 1.13
N PRO A 402 -17.37 7.04 -0.04
CA PRO A 402 -17.54 7.69 -1.32
C PRO A 402 -19.04 7.84 -1.58
N GLY A 403 -19.44 9.06 -1.96
CA GLY A 403 -20.85 9.36 -2.25
C GLY A 403 -21.80 9.30 -1.04
N GLY A 404 -21.29 9.11 0.19
CA GLY A 404 -22.03 9.27 1.44
C GLY A 404 -23.21 8.31 1.70
N VAL A 405 -23.52 7.39 0.80
CA VAL A 405 -24.67 6.47 0.96
C VAL A 405 -24.33 5.08 0.46
N LEU A 406 -24.22 4.15 1.41
CA LEU A 406 -24.13 2.72 1.14
C LEU A 406 -25.39 2.05 1.67
N LYS A 407 -26.13 1.38 0.79
CA LYS A 407 -27.18 0.44 1.23
C LYS A 407 -26.47 -0.74 1.89
N ALA A 408 -26.82 -1.04 3.14
CA ALA A 408 -26.34 -2.24 3.80
C ALA A 408 -26.61 -3.45 2.90
N MET A 409 -25.62 -4.33 2.76
CA MET A 409 -25.81 -5.54 1.95
C MET A 409 -26.95 -6.36 2.56
N PRO A 410 -28.01 -6.68 1.79
CA PRO A 410 -29.11 -7.47 2.32
C PRO A 410 -28.58 -8.86 2.64
N ALA A 411 -28.81 -9.32 3.88
CA ALA A 411 -28.48 -10.68 4.26
C ALA A 411 -29.19 -11.66 3.31
N ARG A 412 -28.43 -12.54 2.65
CA ARG A 412 -28.95 -13.60 1.78
C ARG A 412 -28.68 -14.94 2.44
N LEU A 413 -29.39 -16.00 2.03
CA LEU A 413 -29.28 -17.34 2.65
C LEU A 413 -27.83 -17.86 2.73
N PHE A 414 -26.98 -17.46 1.78
CA PHE A 414 -25.57 -17.85 1.71
C PHE A 414 -24.59 -16.71 2.01
N PHE A 415 -25.08 -15.56 2.45
CA PHE A 415 -24.28 -14.39 2.81
C PHE A 415 -24.54 -14.01 4.27
N LYS A 416 -23.60 -14.36 5.13
CA LYS A 416 -23.63 -14.05 6.56
C LYS A 416 -22.71 -12.86 6.82
N THR A 417 -23.33 -11.71 7.05
CA THR A 417 -22.62 -10.42 7.09
C THR A 417 -21.58 -10.37 8.21
N ARG A 418 -21.89 -10.87 9.40
CA ARG A 418 -20.97 -10.85 10.53
C ARG A 418 -19.86 -11.87 10.38
N GLU A 419 -20.17 -13.07 9.90
CA GLU A 419 -19.15 -14.08 9.60
C GLU A 419 -18.17 -13.55 8.52
N THR A 420 -18.68 -12.92 7.46
CA THR A 420 -17.86 -12.28 6.42
C THR A 420 -17.00 -11.14 6.99
N LEU A 421 -17.56 -10.33 7.88
CA LEU A 421 -16.80 -9.29 8.59
C LEU A 421 -15.68 -9.90 9.46
N GLY A 422 -15.95 -11.05 10.09
CA GLY A 422 -14.95 -11.82 10.83
C GLY A 422 -13.77 -12.24 9.95
N LEU A 423 -14.03 -12.67 8.70
CA LEU A 423 -12.97 -12.98 7.72
C LEU A 423 -12.08 -11.76 7.45
N PHE A 424 -12.69 -10.58 7.22
CA PHE A 424 -11.93 -9.34 7.05
C PHE A 424 -11.14 -8.96 8.31
N ALA A 425 -11.74 -9.05 9.50
CA ALA A 425 -11.06 -8.70 10.74
C ALA A 425 -9.82 -9.59 10.96
N SER A 426 -9.96 -10.92 10.79
CA SER A 426 -8.83 -11.84 10.88
C SER A 426 -7.77 -11.57 9.81
N GLY A 427 -8.17 -11.31 8.57
CA GLY A 427 -7.24 -10.98 7.49
C GLY A 427 -6.44 -9.71 7.79
N PHE A 428 -7.10 -8.62 8.15
CA PHE A 428 -6.43 -7.34 8.40
C PHE A 428 -5.50 -7.38 9.62
N ARG A 429 -5.79 -8.19 10.64
CA ARG A 429 -4.83 -8.47 11.73
C ARG A 429 -3.57 -9.12 11.19
N GLU A 430 -3.74 -10.16 10.39
CA GLU A 430 -2.62 -10.87 9.77
C GLU A 430 -1.76 -9.92 8.92
N LEU A 431 -2.38 -9.08 8.08
CA LEU A 431 -1.63 -8.08 7.30
C LEU A 431 -0.86 -7.12 8.21
N ARG A 432 -1.49 -6.58 9.26
CA ARG A 432 -0.82 -5.63 10.18
C ARG A 432 0.38 -6.24 10.87
N ASP A 433 0.28 -7.51 11.27
CA ASP A 433 1.37 -8.24 11.90
C ASP A 433 2.50 -8.50 10.89
N ASN A 434 2.15 -8.90 9.66
CA ASN A 434 3.10 -9.16 8.57
C ASN A 434 3.86 -7.90 8.13
N VAL A 435 3.31 -6.68 8.26
CA VAL A 435 4.05 -5.44 7.93
C VAL A 435 5.33 -5.32 8.76
N THR A 436 5.29 -5.72 10.04
CA THR A 436 6.42 -5.57 10.97
C THR A 436 7.35 -6.78 11.04
N LEU A 437 6.90 -7.94 10.56
CA LEU A 437 7.71 -9.14 10.56
C LEU A 437 8.69 -9.11 9.40
N VAL A 438 9.91 -9.60 9.64
CA VAL A 438 10.86 -9.90 8.56
C VAL A 438 10.18 -10.92 7.65
N SER A 439 10.13 -10.63 6.34
CA SER A 439 9.34 -11.38 5.34
C SER A 439 9.77 -12.85 5.18
N SER A 440 10.77 -13.32 5.92
CA SER A 440 11.20 -14.72 6.01
C SER A 440 10.11 -15.74 6.41
N HIS A 441 8.93 -15.29 6.85
CA HIS A 441 7.81 -16.15 7.18
C HIS A 441 6.82 -16.25 6.03
N PRO A 442 6.56 -17.45 5.47
CA PRO A 442 5.51 -17.61 4.47
C PRO A 442 4.18 -17.16 5.06
N SER A 443 3.54 -16.17 4.45
CA SER A 443 2.28 -15.62 4.95
C SER A 443 1.21 -16.70 5.00
N ALA A 444 0.67 -16.95 6.19
CA ALA A 444 -0.38 -17.95 6.40
C ALA A 444 -1.64 -17.66 5.55
N GLY A 445 -1.85 -16.41 5.17
CA GLY A 445 -2.97 -15.89 4.41
C GLY A 445 -3.02 -16.38 2.97
N GLN A 446 -1.87 -16.64 2.32
CA GLN A 446 -1.86 -17.28 0.99
C GLN A 446 -2.48 -18.68 1.04
N SER A 447 -2.30 -19.39 2.16
CA SER A 447 -2.90 -20.72 2.34
C SER A 447 -4.42 -20.66 2.48
N ARG A 448 -4.96 -19.60 3.12
CA ARG A 448 -6.41 -19.39 3.26
C ARG A 448 -7.09 -19.09 1.93
N LEU A 449 -6.51 -18.26 1.08
CA LEU A 449 -7.08 -17.92 -0.22
C LEU A 449 -7.13 -19.12 -1.17
N ARG A 450 -6.11 -19.98 -1.13
CA ARG A 450 -6.07 -21.21 -1.93
C ARG A 450 -7.18 -22.19 -1.55
N LEU A 451 -7.60 -22.24 -0.28
CA LEU A 451 -8.74 -23.04 0.15
C LEU A 451 -10.09 -22.48 -0.35
N ILE A 452 -10.21 -21.17 -0.52
CA ILE A 452 -11.45 -20.50 -0.91
C ILE A 452 -11.65 -20.47 -2.43
N GLY A 453 -10.64 -20.80 -3.25
CA GLY A 453 -10.73 -20.66 -4.71
C GLY A 453 -11.28 -21.86 -5.52
N HIS A 454 -11.33 -23.08 -4.96
CA HIS A 454 -11.36 -24.30 -5.81
C HIS A 454 -12.43 -25.35 -5.49
N ALA A 455 -13.40 -25.10 -4.62
CA ALA A 455 -14.43 -26.09 -4.33
C ALA A 455 -15.71 -25.84 -5.16
N PRO A 456 -16.09 -26.73 -6.10
CA PRO A 456 -17.28 -26.58 -6.96
C PRO A 456 -18.63 -26.57 -6.19
N LEU A 457 -18.61 -26.81 -4.88
CA LEU A 457 -19.77 -26.78 -3.99
C LEU A 457 -19.80 -25.55 -3.06
N GLN A 458 -18.97 -24.53 -3.30
CA GLN A 458 -18.92 -23.34 -2.43
C GLN A 458 -20.24 -22.60 -2.30
N GLY A 459 -21.05 -22.54 -3.37
CA GLY A 459 -22.38 -21.89 -3.31
C GLY A 459 -23.37 -22.53 -2.34
N LEU A 460 -23.11 -23.78 -1.90
CA LEU A 460 -23.95 -24.50 -0.95
C LEU A 460 -23.37 -24.51 0.47
N ARG A 461 -22.21 -23.89 0.72
CA ARG A 461 -21.68 -23.80 2.08
C ARG A 461 -22.38 -22.68 2.83
N PRO A 462 -22.61 -22.81 4.16
CA PRO A 462 -22.94 -21.67 5.00
C PRO A 462 -21.92 -20.55 4.75
N ASN A 463 -22.40 -19.33 4.51
CA ASN A 463 -21.58 -18.17 4.13
C ASN A 463 -20.76 -18.27 2.82
N GLY A 464 -21.03 -19.21 1.92
CA GLY A 464 -20.23 -19.36 0.69
C GLY A 464 -20.16 -18.10 -0.20
N ALA A 465 -21.25 -17.31 -0.26
CA ALA A 465 -21.25 -16.04 -0.97
C ALA A 465 -20.40 -14.97 -0.25
N GLY A 466 -20.37 -15.01 1.09
CA GLY A 466 -19.52 -14.15 1.90
C GLY A 466 -18.04 -14.47 1.77
N GLU A 467 -17.67 -15.76 1.78
CA GLU A 467 -16.30 -16.22 1.49
C GLU A 467 -15.84 -15.77 0.10
N SER A 468 -16.72 -15.88 -0.91
CA SER A 468 -16.42 -15.45 -2.28
C SER A 468 -16.25 -13.93 -2.38
N TYR A 469 -17.13 -13.16 -1.73
CA TYR A 469 -17.00 -11.70 -1.64
C TYR A 469 -15.69 -11.29 -0.97
N PHE A 470 -15.37 -11.90 0.17
CA PHE A 470 -14.10 -11.71 0.87
C PHE A 470 -12.93 -12.02 -0.07
N ALA A 471 -12.89 -13.19 -0.72
CA ALA A 471 -11.79 -13.57 -1.61
C ALA A 471 -11.62 -12.62 -2.80
N GLY A 472 -12.72 -12.11 -3.38
CA GLY A 472 -12.67 -11.12 -4.45
C GLY A 472 -12.06 -9.79 -3.99
N ARG A 473 -12.50 -9.27 -2.84
CA ARG A 473 -12.01 -8.01 -2.26
C ARG A 473 -10.61 -8.13 -1.66
N TRP A 474 -10.28 -9.28 -1.08
CA TRP A 474 -9.03 -9.52 -0.39
C TRP A 474 -7.79 -9.39 -1.29
N ARG A 475 -7.95 -9.65 -2.60
CA ARG A 475 -6.90 -9.51 -3.60
C ARG A 475 -6.27 -8.12 -3.64
N PHE A 476 -7.03 -7.06 -3.31
CA PHE A 476 -6.52 -5.69 -3.27
C PHE A 476 -5.62 -5.40 -2.06
N TYR A 477 -5.62 -6.25 -1.03
CA TYR A 477 -4.93 -6.00 0.23
C TYR A 477 -3.76 -6.95 0.47
N HIS A 478 -3.86 -8.18 -0.03
CA HIS A 478 -3.02 -9.28 0.41
C HIS A 478 -1.53 -9.09 0.15
N ASP A 479 -1.16 -8.37 -0.90
CA ASP A 479 0.21 -8.13 -1.33
C ASP A 479 0.79 -6.81 -0.80
N LEU A 480 0.02 -6.03 -0.03
CA LEU A 480 0.47 -4.73 0.48
C LEU A 480 1.72 -4.83 1.38
N PRO A 481 1.85 -5.78 2.33
CA PRO A 481 3.06 -5.91 3.14
C PRO A 481 4.29 -6.27 2.31
N GLU A 482 4.16 -7.18 1.36
CA GLU A 482 5.26 -7.61 0.48
C GLU A 482 5.74 -6.46 -0.41
N ARG A 483 4.81 -5.73 -1.04
CA ARG A 483 5.13 -4.52 -1.82
C ARG A 483 5.77 -3.43 -0.97
N GLN A 484 5.36 -3.30 0.29
CA GLN A 484 5.96 -2.37 1.25
C GLN A 484 7.41 -2.75 1.56
N HIS A 485 7.70 -4.04 1.80
CA HIS A 485 9.06 -4.52 2.01
C HIS A 485 9.93 -4.37 0.75
N LEU A 486 9.39 -4.63 -0.44
CA LEU A 486 10.07 -4.35 -1.72
C LEU A 486 10.43 -2.87 -1.86
N ALA A 487 9.48 -1.98 -1.56
CA ALA A 487 9.72 -0.54 -1.62
C ALA A 487 10.80 -0.10 -0.62
N GLN A 488 10.81 -0.65 0.61
CA GLN A 488 11.86 -0.39 1.60
C GLN A 488 13.23 -0.93 1.15
N ALA A 489 13.28 -2.16 0.64
CA ALA A 489 14.51 -2.76 0.12
C ALA A 489 15.09 -1.90 -1.00
N GLY A 490 14.27 -1.56 -2.01
CA GLY A 490 14.66 -0.66 -3.10
C GLY A 490 15.11 0.72 -2.61
N HIS A 491 14.42 1.29 -1.63
CA HIS A 491 14.82 2.56 -1.01
C HIS A 491 16.20 2.50 -0.37
N ARG A 492 16.43 1.48 0.46
CA ARG A 492 17.72 1.27 1.14
C ARG A 492 18.84 0.99 0.13
N LEU A 493 18.55 0.24 -0.95
CA LEU A 493 19.47 0.03 -2.06
C LEU A 493 19.90 1.36 -2.71
N VAL A 494 18.94 2.24 -3.05
CA VAL A 494 19.23 3.54 -3.67
C VAL A 494 20.01 4.47 -2.74
N VAL A 495 19.64 4.56 -1.46
CA VAL A 495 20.37 5.36 -0.46
C VAL A 495 21.80 4.86 -0.30
N THR A 496 22.00 3.53 -0.29
CA THR A 496 23.31 2.89 -0.18
C THR A 496 24.15 3.10 -1.42
N LEU A 497 23.56 2.97 -2.62
CA LEU A 497 24.22 3.30 -3.88
C LEU A 497 24.70 4.76 -3.88
N CYS A 498 23.87 5.70 -3.41
CA CYS A 498 24.27 7.09 -3.27
C CYS A 498 25.48 7.26 -2.33
N ALA A 499 25.50 6.56 -1.19
CA ALA A 499 26.64 6.57 -0.26
C ALA A 499 27.91 5.97 -0.90
N ILE A 500 27.79 4.88 -1.66
CA ILE A 500 28.91 4.29 -2.42
C ILE A 500 29.47 5.29 -3.44
N ARG A 501 28.60 5.99 -4.19
CA ARG A 501 29.01 7.01 -5.17
C ARG A 501 29.72 8.19 -4.50
N ARG A 502 29.24 8.65 -3.34
CA ARG A 502 29.91 9.68 -2.54
C ARG A 502 31.30 9.25 -2.09
N PHE A 503 31.42 8.04 -1.54
CA PHE A 503 32.69 7.46 -1.15
C PHE A 503 33.67 7.36 -2.33
N ALA A 504 33.19 6.88 -3.49
CA ALA A 504 34.01 6.76 -4.69
C ALA A 504 34.48 8.12 -5.22
N ALA A 505 33.65 9.16 -5.13
CA ALA A 505 34.03 10.52 -5.51
C ALA A 505 35.15 11.08 -4.61
N ASP A 506 35.07 10.85 -3.30
CA ASP A 506 36.03 11.38 -2.32
C ASP A 506 37.34 10.57 -2.30
N HIS A 507 37.27 9.25 -2.43
CA HIS A 507 38.42 8.35 -2.28
C HIS A 507 38.98 7.80 -3.60
N GLN A 508 38.32 8.07 -4.74
CA GLN A 508 38.71 7.59 -6.07
C GLN A 508 38.86 6.05 -6.15
N ARG A 509 38.14 5.33 -5.28
CA ARG A 509 38.05 3.87 -5.22
C ARG A 509 36.69 3.45 -4.68
N PRO A 510 36.18 2.26 -5.03
CA PRO A 510 35.02 1.71 -4.34
C PRO A 510 35.35 1.31 -2.89
N PRO A 511 34.35 1.28 -1.99
CA PRO A 511 34.53 0.72 -0.66
C PRO A 511 34.78 -0.80 -0.78
N SER A 512 35.65 -1.37 0.08
CA SER A 512 35.87 -2.82 0.09
C SER A 512 34.67 -3.60 0.67
N GLY A 513 33.87 -2.93 1.49
CA GLY A 513 32.59 -3.43 2.01
C GLY A 513 31.73 -2.29 2.58
N LEU A 514 30.46 -2.58 2.86
CA LEU A 514 29.51 -1.56 3.32
C LEU A 514 29.88 -0.95 4.69
N ALA A 515 30.67 -1.65 5.51
CA ALA A 515 31.15 -1.14 6.79
C ALA A 515 32.00 0.14 6.66
N GLU A 516 32.71 0.34 5.53
CA GLU A 516 33.50 1.57 5.28
C GLU A 516 32.63 2.82 5.11
N LEU A 517 31.34 2.67 4.81
CA LEU A 517 30.42 3.79 4.59
C LEU A 517 29.90 4.39 5.90
N ARG A 518 30.09 3.70 7.03
CA ARG A 518 29.54 4.08 8.34
C ARG A 518 30.12 5.40 8.85
N ALA A 519 29.32 6.10 9.65
CA ALA A 519 29.59 7.40 10.29
C ALA A 519 29.77 8.59 9.33
N ALA A 520 30.43 8.41 8.18
CA ALA A 520 30.65 9.48 7.21
C ALA A 520 29.53 9.59 6.16
N TYR A 521 29.06 8.46 5.63
CA TYR A 521 28.09 8.43 4.53
C TYR A 521 26.75 7.80 4.91
N LEU A 522 26.76 6.84 5.84
CA LEU A 522 25.57 6.17 6.38
C LEU A 522 25.59 6.17 7.91
N ALA A 523 24.40 6.25 8.53
CA ALA A 523 24.26 6.17 9.99
C ALA A 523 24.61 4.77 10.54
N GLY A 524 24.32 3.73 9.76
CA GLY A 524 24.62 2.34 10.06
C GLY A 524 24.57 1.49 8.80
N GLU A 525 24.85 0.19 8.92
CA GLU A 525 24.68 -0.72 7.79
C GLU A 525 23.19 -0.90 7.48
N PRO A 526 22.78 -0.70 6.22
CA PRO A 526 21.39 -0.83 5.80
C PRO A 526 20.96 -2.29 5.91
N VAL A 527 19.91 -2.55 6.68
CA VAL A 527 19.34 -3.89 6.86
C VAL A 527 18.34 -4.15 5.75
N ASP A 528 18.37 -5.34 5.17
CA ASP A 528 17.39 -5.83 4.20
C ASP A 528 16.09 -6.25 4.93
N PRO A 529 14.91 -5.70 4.56
CA PRO A 529 13.64 -6.06 5.21
C PRO A 529 13.23 -7.53 5.01
N PHE A 530 13.78 -8.22 4.01
CA PHE A 530 13.44 -9.62 3.73
C PHE A 530 14.26 -10.61 4.55
N SER A 531 15.58 -10.42 4.61
CA SER A 531 16.50 -11.32 5.31
C SER A 531 16.83 -10.91 6.74
N GLY A 532 16.60 -9.64 7.11
CA GLY A 532 17.04 -9.07 8.39
C GLY A 532 18.57 -8.94 8.52
N ARG A 533 19.31 -9.15 7.43
CA ARG A 533 20.79 -9.03 7.35
C ARG A 533 21.17 -7.74 6.62
N PRO A 534 22.44 -7.30 6.65
CA PRO A 534 22.89 -6.21 5.76
C PRO A 534 22.61 -6.52 4.29
N LEU A 535 22.39 -5.48 3.48
CA LEU A 535 22.30 -5.62 2.02
C LEU A 535 23.55 -6.30 1.44
N GLU A 536 23.37 -7.10 0.38
CA GLU A 536 24.46 -7.81 -0.27
C GLU A 536 25.17 -6.88 -1.25
N TYR A 537 26.50 -6.84 -1.17
CA TYR A 537 27.35 -5.93 -1.93
C TYR A 537 28.49 -6.71 -2.61
N ASP A 538 28.52 -6.68 -3.94
CA ASP A 538 29.56 -7.32 -4.73
C ASP A 538 30.21 -6.31 -5.71
N PRO A 539 31.35 -5.71 -5.32
CA PRO A 539 32.06 -4.76 -6.18
C PRO A 539 32.73 -5.41 -7.39
N LEU A 540 32.98 -6.72 -7.39
CA LEU A 540 33.58 -7.43 -8.53
C LEU A 540 32.55 -7.56 -9.65
N ASN A 541 31.32 -7.92 -9.28
CA ASN A 541 30.20 -8.02 -10.21
C ASN A 541 29.55 -6.65 -10.51
N ASP A 542 29.87 -5.61 -9.74
CA ASP A 542 29.33 -4.24 -9.86
C ASP A 542 27.85 -4.17 -9.48
N VAL A 543 27.45 -4.93 -8.45
CA VAL A 543 26.05 -5.07 -8.02
C VAL A 543 25.85 -4.83 -6.52
N LEU A 544 24.65 -4.37 -6.18
CA LEU A 544 24.11 -4.25 -4.83
C LEU A 544 22.67 -4.76 -4.85
N PHE A 545 22.31 -5.70 -3.97
CA PHE A 545 21.01 -6.36 -4.05
C PHE A 545 20.42 -6.74 -2.67
N SER A 546 19.12 -7.03 -2.68
CA SER A 546 18.33 -7.55 -1.56
C SER A 546 17.96 -9.01 -1.84
N ALA A 547 17.73 -9.79 -0.78
CA ALA A 547 17.27 -11.18 -0.93
C ALA A 547 15.83 -11.30 -1.47
N GLY A 548 15.09 -10.19 -1.57
CA GLY A 548 13.78 -10.10 -2.22
C GLY A 548 12.74 -11.12 -1.74
N THR A 549 11.73 -11.35 -2.58
CA THR A 549 10.57 -12.17 -2.23
C THR A 549 10.87 -13.66 -2.15
N ASN A 550 11.95 -14.13 -2.78
CA ASN A 550 12.36 -15.53 -2.76
C ASN A 550 13.23 -15.88 -1.52
N LEU A 551 13.74 -14.87 -0.80
CA LEU A 551 14.62 -15.00 0.38
C LEU A 551 15.96 -15.67 0.09
N LEU A 552 16.35 -15.78 -1.17
CA LEU A 552 17.55 -16.48 -1.63
C LEU A 552 18.45 -15.51 -2.39
N PRO A 553 19.66 -15.22 -1.89
CA PRO A 553 20.63 -14.45 -2.65
C PRO A 553 21.15 -15.31 -3.80
N GLU A 554 20.87 -14.90 -5.04
CA GLU A 554 21.30 -15.55 -6.28
C GLU A 554 22.50 -14.85 -6.93
N GLY A 555 22.99 -13.78 -6.32
CA GLY A 555 24.18 -13.04 -6.75
C GLY A 555 23.88 -11.75 -7.49
N GLY A 556 22.62 -11.33 -7.53
CA GLY A 556 22.15 -10.07 -8.12
C GLY A 556 21.88 -10.15 -9.63
N HIS A 557 20.61 -10.06 -10.03
CA HIS A 557 20.19 -9.98 -11.44
C HIS A 557 19.84 -8.56 -11.88
N ILE A 558 20.69 -7.93 -12.70
CA ILE A 558 20.43 -6.59 -13.24
C ILE A 558 19.26 -6.63 -14.23
N THR A 559 18.22 -5.83 -13.96
CA THR A 559 17.02 -5.70 -14.79
C THR A 559 16.92 -4.38 -15.55
N GLN A 560 16.07 -4.33 -16.57
CA GLN A 560 15.67 -3.09 -17.25
C GLN A 560 14.12 -3.00 -17.32
N PRO A 561 13.48 -2.06 -16.61
CA PRO A 561 14.08 -1.05 -15.72
C PRO A 561 14.76 -1.66 -14.48
N PRO A 562 15.66 -0.92 -13.78
CA PRO A 562 16.29 -1.42 -12.54
C PRO A 562 15.25 -1.86 -11.50
N LEU A 563 15.62 -2.72 -10.54
CA LEU A 563 14.72 -3.16 -9.45
C LEU A 563 13.38 -3.78 -9.91
N SER A 564 13.26 -4.23 -11.16
CA SER A 564 12.00 -4.79 -11.67
C SER A 564 11.79 -6.26 -11.29
N ASP A 565 12.86 -6.91 -10.83
CA ASP A 565 12.79 -8.27 -10.30
C ASP A 565 12.41 -8.21 -8.82
N PRO A 566 11.20 -8.63 -8.42
CA PRO A 566 10.81 -8.68 -7.02
C PRO A 566 11.53 -9.80 -6.26
N ASP A 567 11.95 -10.87 -6.95
CA ASP A 567 12.60 -12.01 -6.31
C ASP A 567 14.01 -11.64 -5.85
N GLU A 568 14.72 -10.79 -6.61
CA GLU A 568 16.03 -10.28 -6.20
C GLU A 568 16.25 -8.82 -6.68
N PRO A 569 15.72 -7.81 -5.96
CA PRO A 569 15.88 -6.41 -6.34
C PRO A 569 17.35 -6.01 -6.37
N THR A 570 17.84 -5.70 -7.56
CA THR A 570 19.28 -5.48 -7.83
C THR A 570 19.55 -4.14 -8.49
N LEU A 571 20.62 -3.47 -8.05
CA LEU A 571 21.19 -2.26 -8.63
C LEU A 571 22.59 -2.50 -9.18
N GLU A 572 22.87 -1.90 -10.33
CA GLU A 572 24.23 -1.77 -10.87
C GLU A 572 24.93 -0.56 -10.21
N LEU A 573 26.15 -0.75 -9.72
CA LEU A 573 26.91 0.30 -9.03
C LEU A 573 27.47 1.35 -10.01
N GLY A 574 27.75 0.95 -11.25
CA GLY A 574 28.30 1.82 -12.29
C GLY A 574 29.74 2.23 -12.03
N LEU A 575 30.51 1.47 -11.24
CA LEU A 575 31.87 1.82 -10.85
C LEU A 575 32.89 1.40 -11.92
N LYS A 576 32.59 0.36 -12.70
CA LYS A 576 33.43 -0.08 -13.84
C LYS A 576 33.65 1.03 -14.88
N SER A 577 32.69 1.95 -14.98
CA SER A 577 32.77 3.12 -15.87
C SER A 577 33.79 4.18 -15.40
N LEU A 578 34.22 4.16 -14.14
CA LEU A 578 35.16 5.14 -13.57
C LEU A 578 36.64 4.82 -13.86
N THR A 579 36.92 4.10 -14.95
CA THR A 579 38.31 3.73 -15.32
C THR A 579 39.16 5.02 -15.39
N PRO A 580 40.38 5.04 -14.79
CA PRO A 580 41.12 6.27 -14.43
C PRO A 580 41.63 7.16 -15.58
N GLY A 581 41.09 7.03 -16.79
CA GLY A 581 41.41 7.86 -17.96
C GLY A 581 40.38 8.94 -18.32
N GLN A 582 39.17 8.93 -17.75
CA GLN A 582 38.10 9.90 -18.09
C GLN A 582 37.89 11.01 -17.06
N ALA A 583 38.59 11.00 -15.93
CA ALA A 583 38.47 12.00 -14.87
C ALA A 583 39.43 13.20 -15.04
N ARG A 584 39.65 13.68 -16.26
CA ARG A 584 40.47 14.88 -16.53
C ARG A 584 39.71 15.92 -17.33
#